data_AF-Q2SEV5-F1
#
_entry.id   AF-Q2SEV5-F1
#
_cell.length_a   1.000
_cell.length_b   1.000
_cell.length_c   1.000
_cell.angle_alpha   90.00
_cell.angle_beta   90.00
_cell.angle_gamma   90.00
#
_symmetry.space_group_name_H-M   'P 1'
#
loop_
_entity.id
_entity.type
_entity.pdbx_description
1 polymer ?
#
loop_
_entity_poly.entity_id
_entity_poly.type
_entity_poly.pdbx_seq_one_letter_code
_entity_poly.pdbx_strand_id
1 'polypeptide(L)'
;MRWLRAPENNRRRAKANVEVIKFYSVNDEFGEFSNFAQYPIKLKGKVWPSSEHYFQAMKFEEEKDRSDIRKAKSPLEAARKGRDRKRKLRNDWESVKLNIMREAILAKFTQHDALRERLLSTGSAKIVEHTDNDDYWGDGGDGSGQNMLGRILEEVRAQLSED
;
A
#
# COMPACT_ATOMS: atom_id res chain seq x y z
N MET A 1 -5.83 62.94 -23.57
CA MET A 1 -5.96 61.98 -22.43
C MET A 1 -5.89 60.57 -22.98
N ARG A 2 -4.82 59.84 -22.67
CA ARG A 2 -4.55 58.48 -23.15
C ARG A 2 -4.72 57.54 -21.95
N TRP A 3 -5.80 56.79 -21.87
CA TRP A 3 -5.99 55.77 -20.84
C TRP A 3 -5.33 54.47 -21.31
N LEU A 4 -4.25 54.09 -20.64
CA LEU A 4 -3.56 52.81 -20.75
C LEU A 4 -4.47 51.70 -20.19
N ARG A 5 -4.85 50.72 -21.02
CA ARG A 5 -5.34 49.43 -20.53
C ARG A 5 -4.14 48.63 -20.02
N ALA A 6 -4.18 48.23 -18.75
CA ALA A 6 -3.24 47.25 -18.20
C ALA A 6 -3.45 45.88 -18.89
N PRO A 7 -2.38 45.09 -19.15
CA PRO A 7 -2.55 43.74 -19.64
C PRO A 7 -3.04 42.84 -18.50
N GLU A 8 -4.16 42.19 -18.75
CA GLU A 8 -4.78 41.19 -17.89
C GLU A 8 -3.88 39.95 -17.84
N ASN A 9 -3.26 39.73 -16.69
CA ASN A 9 -2.29 38.66 -16.47
C ASN A 9 -3.01 37.32 -16.36
N ASN A 10 -3.34 36.72 -17.52
CA ASN A 10 -3.94 35.39 -17.61
C ASN A 10 -2.91 34.31 -17.30
N ARG A 11 -2.56 34.14 -16.01
CA ARG A 11 -1.83 32.96 -15.53
C ARG A 11 -2.78 31.78 -15.46
N ARG A 12 -3.04 31.16 -16.63
CA ARG A 12 -3.51 29.77 -16.69
C ARG A 12 -2.43 28.90 -16.04
N ARG A 13 -2.64 28.46 -14.80
CA ARG A 13 -1.87 27.34 -14.23
C ARG A 13 -2.11 26.14 -15.16
N ALA A 14 -1.12 25.78 -15.96
CA ALA A 14 -1.09 24.47 -16.57
C ALA A 14 -1.25 23.45 -15.43
N LYS A 15 -2.26 22.57 -15.50
CA LYS A 15 -2.34 21.43 -14.59
C LYS A 15 -1.04 20.65 -14.81
N ALA A 16 -0.15 20.64 -13.82
CA ALA A 16 0.99 19.75 -13.86
C ALA A 16 0.42 18.33 -14.00
N ASN A 17 0.78 17.63 -15.08
CA ASN A 17 0.46 16.23 -15.21
C ASN A 17 1.21 15.51 -14.09
N VAL A 18 0.48 15.15 -13.03
CA VAL A 18 1.03 14.27 -11.99
C VAL A 18 1.18 12.91 -12.64
N GLU A 19 2.41 12.42 -12.74
CA GLU A 19 2.68 11.06 -13.20
C GLU A 19 1.94 10.06 -12.31
N VAL A 20 1.30 9.05 -12.92
CA VAL A 20 0.52 8.04 -12.21
C VAL A 20 1.14 6.68 -12.49
N ILE A 21 1.61 6.03 -11.44
CA ILE A 21 2.10 4.65 -11.45
C ILE A 21 0.96 3.75 -11.04
N LYS A 22 0.57 2.83 -11.93
CA LYS A 22 -0.43 1.80 -11.68
C LYS A 22 0.24 0.44 -11.54
N PHE A 23 -0.15 -0.33 -10.54
CA PHE A 23 0.28 -1.71 -10.35
C PHE A 23 -0.90 -2.55 -9.85
N TYR A 24 -0.87 -3.85 -10.11
CA TYR A 24 -1.87 -4.77 -9.57
C TYR A 24 -1.27 -6.13 -9.23
N SER A 25 -0.46 -6.66 -10.14
CA SER A 25 0.14 -7.98 -10.05
C SER A 25 1.59 -7.90 -9.65
N VAL A 26 2.09 -8.95 -8.99
CA VAL A 26 3.50 -9.12 -8.68
C VAL A 26 4.41 -9.23 -9.92
N ASN A 27 3.83 -9.42 -11.10
CA ASN A 27 4.56 -9.49 -12.38
C ASN A 27 4.61 -8.15 -13.13
N ASP A 28 3.98 -7.10 -12.60
CA ASP A 28 4.01 -5.77 -13.22
C ASP A 28 5.36 -5.08 -12.94
N GLU A 29 5.65 -3.99 -13.64
CA GLU A 29 6.89 -3.20 -13.47
C GLU A 29 7.11 -2.70 -12.02
N PHE A 30 6.04 -2.56 -11.25
CA PHE A 30 6.04 -2.19 -9.84
C PHE A 30 5.38 -3.27 -8.98
N GLY A 31 5.45 -4.54 -9.40
CA GLY A 31 4.82 -5.66 -8.70
C GLY A 31 5.31 -5.83 -7.26
N GLU A 32 6.53 -5.37 -6.98
CA GLU A 32 7.10 -5.25 -5.65
C GLU A 32 6.34 -4.29 -4.72
N PHE A 33 5.44 -3.43 -5.22
CA PHE A 33 4.59 -2.57 -4.37
C PHE A 33 3.40 -3.33 -3.79
N SER A 34 3.00 -4.43 -4.41
CA SER A 34 1.94 -5.30 -3.88
C SER A 34 2.33 -5.89 -2.52
N ASN A 35 1.37 -5.93 -1.58
CA ASN A 35 1.48 -6.70 -0.33
C ASN A 35 1.58 -8.22 -0.57
N PHE A 36 1.25 -8.68 -1.78
CA PHE A 36 1.41 -10.07 -2.21
C PHE A 36 2.84 -10.37 -2.69
N ALA A 37 3.69 -9.38 -2.95
CA ALA A 37 5.08 -9.64 -3.28
C ALA A 37 5.81 -10.27 -2.07
N GLN A 38 6.50 -11.39 -2.31
CA GLN A 38 7.11 -12.21 -1.26
C GLN A 38 8.47 -11.67 -0.82
N TYR A 39 8.44 -10.53 -0.14
CA TYR A 39 9.59 -9.96 0.56
C TYR A 39 9.42 -10.20 2.06
N PRO A 40 10.21 -11.10 2.67
CA PRO A 40 10.06 -11.40 4.09
C PRO A 40 10.29 -10.16 4.96
N ILE A 41 9.43 -9.97 5.96
CA ILE A 41 9.54 -8.87 6.92
C ILE A 41 9.64 -9.40 8.34
N LYS A 42 10.51 -8.80 9.15
CA LYS A 42 10.62 -9.08 10.58
C LYS A 42 9.79 -8.06 11.35
N LEU A 43 8.72 -8.52 12.00
CA LEU A 43 7.83 -7.71 12.82
C LEU A 43 7.38 -8.50 14.05
N LYS A 44 7.31 -7.82 15.20
CA LYS A 44 6.87 -8.39 16.49
C LYS A 44 7.60 -9.70 16.84
N GLY A 45 8.91 -9.71 16.61
CA GLY A 45 9.78 -10.86 16.91
C GLY A 45 9.60 -12.07 15.98
N LYS A 46 8.82 -11.97 14.91
CA LYS A 46 8.60 -13.05 13.93
C LYS A 46 8.99 -12.60 12.52
N VAL A 47 9.31 -13.57 11.67
CA VAL A 47 9.48 -13.37 10.22
C VAL A 47 8.18 -13.77 9.53
N TRP A 48 7.68 -12.87 8.68
CA TRP A 48 6.47 -13.03 7.89
C TRP A 48 6.85 -13.10 6.42
N PRO A 49 6.40 -14.12 5.65
CA PRO A 49 6.83 -14.29 4.25
C PRO A 49 6.45 -13.13 3.31
N SER A 50 5.41 -12.36 3.64
CA SER A 50 5.05 -11.12 2.95
C SER A 50 4.26 -10.21 3.87
N SER A 51 4.05 -8.95 3.46
CA SER A 51 3.16 -8.02 4.16
C SER A 51 1.73 -8.58 4.28
N GLU A 52 1.25 -9.32 3.28
CA GLU A 52 -0.06 -9.99 3.34
C GLU A 52 -0.15 -11.03 4.46
N HIS A 53 0.90 -11.82 4.71
CA HIS A 53 0.91 -12.78 5.81
C HIS A 53 0.76 -12.07 7.16
N TYR A 54 1.51 -10.97 7.35
CA TYR A 54 1.41 -10.18 8.56
C TYR A 54 0.01 -9.58 8.73
N PHE A 55 -0.49 -8.91 7.69
CA PHE A 55 -1.79 -8.24 7.71
C PHE A 55 -2.93 -9.20 8.03
N GLN A 56 -2.98 -10.36 7.38
CA GLN A 56 -4.01 -11.38 7.61
C GLN A 56 -3.88 -12.02 8.99
N ALA A 57 -2.66 -12.24 9.49
CA ALA A 57 -2.47 -12.79 10.83
C ALA A 57 -2.92 -11.83 11.93
N MET A 58 -2.68 -10.52 11.77
CA MET A 58 -3.02 -9.51 12.77
C MET A 58 -4.52 -9.26 12.93
N LYS A 59 -5.35 -9.87 12.09
CA LYS A 59 -6.81 -9.96 12.28
C LYS A 59 -7.22 -10.76 13.51
N PHE A 60 -6.36 -11.67 13.98
CA PHE A 60 -6.68 -12.60 15.06
C PHE A 60 -5.86 -12.26 16.31
N GLU A 61 -6.44 -12.47 17.49
CA GLU A 61 -5.75 -12.33 18.78
C GLU A 61 -4.98 -13.60 19.15
N GLU A 62 -5.55 -14.75 18.78
CA GLU A 62 -5.03 -16.07 19.08
C GLU A 62 -3.74 -16.41 18.31
N GLU A 63 -2.70 -16.84 19.03
CA GLU A 63 -1.41 -17.19 18.41
C GLU A 63 -1.51 -18.39 17.47
N LYS A 64 -2.44 -19.32 17.72
CA LYS A 64 -2.67 -20.46 16.82
C LYS A 64 -3.07 -20.00 15.41
N ASP A 65 -3.91 -18.97 15.30
CA ASP A 65 -4.43 -18.47 14.04
C ASP A 65 -3.37 -17.64 13.32
N ARG A 66 -2.64 -16.80 14.08
CA ARG A 66 -1.48 -16.06 13.58
C ARG A 66 -0.41 -16.99 13.01
N SER A 67 -0.10 -18.05 13.75
CA SER A 67 0.93 -19.03 13.37
C SER A 67 0.50 -19.85 12.15
N ASP A 68 -0.77 -20.25 12.05
CA ASP A 68 -1.31 -20.94 10.87
C ASP A 68 -1.21 -20.06 9.61
N ILE A 69 -1.58 -18.78 9.70
CA ILE A 69 -1.48 -17.84 8.58
C ILE A 69 -0.03 -17.57 8.21
N ARG A 70 0.85 -17.37 9.20
CA ARG A 70 2.29 -17.16 8.96
C ARG A 70 2.97 -18.32 8.23
N LYS A 71 2.48 -19.55 8.43
CA LYS A 71 3.00 -20.78 7.83
C LYS A 71 2.35 -21.12 6.47
N ALA A 72 1.41 -20.31 5.99
CA ALA A 72 0.83 -20.48 4.66
C ALA A 72 1.92 -20.47 3.58
N LYS A 73 1.75 -21.25 2.52
CA LYS A 73 2.78 -21.40 1.48
C LYS A 73 2.82 -20.22 0.51
N SER A 74 1.77 -19.42 0.49
CA SER A 74 1.63 -18.28 -0.41
C SER A 74 0.80 -17.16 0.22
N PRO A 75 1.00 -15.91 -0.22
CA PRO A 75 0.15 -14.78 0.16
C PRO A 75 -1.34 -15.04 -0.12
N LEU A 76 -1.65 -15.72 -1.23
CA LEU A 76 -3.02 -16.11 -1.55
C LEU A 76 -3.61 -17.08 -0.51
N GLU A 77 -2.83 -18.06 -0.05
CA GLU A 77 -3.27 -18.96 1.02
C GLU A 77 -3.43 -18.23 2.35
N ALA A 78 -2.53 -17.30 2.68
CA ALA A 78 -2.66 -16.43 3.86
C ALA A 78 -3.95 -15.58 3.79
N ALA A 79 -4.24 -14.99 2.62
CA ALA A 79 -5.45 -14.23 2.36
C ALA A 79 -6.72 -15.08 2.48
N ARG A 80 -6.68 -16.35 2.06
CA ARG A 80 -7.80 -17.29 2.22
C ARG A 80 -8.02 -17.62 3.70
N LYS A 81 -6.97 -17.98 4.43
CA LYS A 81 -7.04 -18.29 5.88
C LYS A 81 -7.52 -17.08 6.69
N GLY A 82 -7.03 -15.88 6.39
CA GLY A 82 -7.43 -14.66 7.11
C GLY A 82 -8.79 -14.08 6.74
N ARG A 83 -9.45 -14.62 5.70
CA ARG A 83 -10.84 -14.30 5.34
C ARG A 83 -11.83 -15.38 5.80
N ASP A 84 -11.36 -16.41 6.51
CA ASP A 84 -12.22 -17.46 7.06
C ASP A 84 -13.17 -16.88 8.13
N ARG A 85 -14.45 -16.77 7.78
CA ARG A 85 -15.51 -16.22 8.63
C ARG A 85 -15.79 -17.07 9.88
N LYS A 86 -15.28 -18.30 9.95
CA LYS A 86 -15.41 -19.17 11.14
C LYS A 86 -14.48 -18.74 12.26
N ARG A 87 -13.43 -17.96 11.96
CA ARG A 87 -12.45 -17.49 12.94
C ARG A 87 -12.89 -16.14 13.50
N LYS A 88 -12.71 -15.95 14.81
CA LYS A 88 -13.08 -14.70 15.49
C LYS A 88 -12.02 -13.62 15.21
N LEU A 89 -12.43 -12.57 14.51
CA LEU A 89 -11.62 -11.37 14.34
C LEU A 89 -11.50 -10.62 15.67
N ARG A 90 -10.40 -9.89 15.83
CA ARG A 90 -10.28 -8.86 16.88
C ARG A 90 -11.39 -7.80 16.73
N ASN A 91 -11.91 -7.31 17.84
CA ASN A 91 -13.09 -6.45 17.86
C ASN A 91 -12.84 -5.05 17.25
N ASP A 92 -11.60 -4.58 17.26
CA ASP A 92 -11.16 -3.28 16.76
C ASP A 92 -10.61 -3.34 15.32
N TRP A 93 -10.81 -4.45 14.59
CA TRP A 93 -10.16 -4.68 13.30
C TRP A 93 -10.31 -3.51 12.31
N GLU A 94 -11.53 -2.97 12.18
CA GLU A 94 -11.80 -1.89 11.24
C GLU A 94 -11.03 -0.59 11.57
N SER A 95 -10.74 -0.31 12.84
CA SER A 95 -9.99 0.87 13.25
C SER A 95 -8.47 0.68 13.15
N VAL A 96 -7.98 -0.57 13.25
CA VAL A 96 -6.52 -0.84 13.28
C VAL A 96 -5.94 -1.30 11.94
N LYS A 97 -6.76 -1.78 10.99
CA LYS A 97 -6.28 -2.38 9.73
C LYS A 97 -5.33 -1.49 8.93
N LEU A 98 -5.59 -0.18 8.88
CA LEU A 98 -4.71 0.77 8.18
C LEU A 98 -3.34 0.87 8.84
N ASN A 99 -3.29 0.97 10.17
CA ASN A 99 -2.02 1.05 10.91
C ASN A 99 -1.21 -0.25 10.78
N ILE A 100 -1.89 -1.40 10.80
CA ILE A 100 -1.26 -2.71 10.61
C ILE A 100 -0.67 -2.83 9.20
N MET A 101 -1.39 -2.39 8.17
CA MET A 101 -0.87 -2.38 6.81
C MET A 101 0.32 -1.43 6.68
N ARG A 102 0.22 -0.21 7.23
CA ARG A 102 1.32 0.77 7.25
C ARG A 102 2.56 0.21 7.92
N GLU A 103 2.42 -0.45 9.07
CA GLU A 103 3.53 -1.12 9.79
C GLU A 103 4.21 -2.16 8.89
N ALA A 104 3.43 -2.96 8.16
CA ALA A 104 3.95 -3.99 7.26
C ALA A 104 4.64 -3.43 6.01
N ILE A 105 4.08 -2.38 5.42
CA ILE A 105 4.66 -1.71 4.25
C ILE A 105 5.93 -0.97 4.66
N LEU A 106 5.91 -0.20 5.75
CA LEU A 106 7.12 0.45 6.26
C LEU A 106 8.21 -0.58 6.54
N ALA A 107 7.91 -1.66 7.26
CA ALA A 107 8.88 -2.72 7.52
C ALA A 107 9.47 -3.31 6.23
N LYS A 108 8.65 -3.53 5.20
CA LYS A 108 9.11 -4.04 3.90
C LYS A 108 10.08 -3.08 3.23
N PHE A 109 9.74 -1.79 3.15
CA PHE A 109 10.58 -0.80 2.47
C PHE A 109 11.77 -0.34 3.32
N THR A 110 11.77 -0.52 4.64
CA THR A 110 12.93 -0.28 5.49
C THR A 110 13.90 -1.46 5.51
N GLN A 111 13.42 -2.70 5.37
CA GLN A 111 14.26 -3.90 5.50
C GLN A 111 14.86 -4.38 4.18
N HIS A 112 14.48 -3.79 3.05
CA HIS A 112 14.94 -4.16 1.71
C HIS A 112 15.38 -2.91 0.94
N ASP A 113 16.67 -2.61 0.94
CA ASP A 113 17.23 -1.37 0.38
C ASP A 113 16.86 -1.16 -1.10
N ALA A 114 16.91 -2.21 -1.91
CA ALA A 114 16.49 -2.13 -3.32
C ALA A 114 15.02 -1.71 -3.48
N LEU A 115 14.15 -2.14 -2.57
CA LEU A 115 12.75 -1.69 -2.58
C LEU A 115 12.61 -0.25 -2.09
N ARG A 116 13.39 0.15 -1.07
CA ARG A 116 13.45 1.54 -0.60
C ARG A 116 13.78 2.47 -1.76
N GLU A 117 14.89 2.19 -2.44
CA GLU A 117 15.35 2.97 -3.59
C GLU A 117 14.30 3.02 -4.69
N ARG A 118 13.66 1.88 -4.99
CA ARG A 118 12.59 1.80 -5.97
C ARG A 118 11.39 2.67 -5.60
N LEU A 119 10.93 2.64 -4.35
CA LEU A 119 9.84 3.49 -3.87
C LEU A 119 10.21 4.98 -3.92
N LEU A 120 11.42 5.34 -3.49
CA LEU A 120 11.90 6.72 -3.55
C LEU A 120 12.04 7.22 -5.00
N SER A 121 12.44 6.35 -5.94
CA SER A 121 12.59 6.68 -7.36
C SER A 121 11.29 7.12 -8.03
N THR A 122 10.13 6.79 -7.44
CA THR A 122 8.82 7.26 -7.92
C THR A 122 8.61 8.76 -7.71
N GLY A 123 9.47 9.44 -6.96
CA GLY A 123 9.42 10.88 -6.75
C GLY A 123 8.07 11.34 -6.20
N SER A 124 7.40 12.24 -6.91
CA SER A 124 6.06 12.74 -6.55
C SER A 124 4.92 12.05 -7.31
N ALA A 125 5.19 10.93 -8.00
CA ALA A 125 4.16 10.21 -8.74
C ALA A 125 3.05 9.72 -7.81
N LYS A 126 1.81 9.72 -8.31
CA LYS A 126 0.67 9.08 -7.65
C LYS A 126 0.83 7.58 -7.80
N ILE A 127 0.73 6.85 -6.70
CA ILE A 127 0.82 5.38 -6.68
C ILE A 127 -0.59 4.81 -6.56
N VAL A 128 -0.98 3.91 -7.45
CA VAL A 128 -2.33 3.37 -7.56
C VAL A 128 -2.30 1.85 -7.66
N GLU A 129 -2.91 1.18 -6.70
CA GLU A 129 -3.27 -0.24 -6.84
C GLU A 129 -4.50 -0.33 -7.75
N HIS A 130 -4.29 -0.72 -9.00
CA HIS A 130 -5.28 -0.62 -10.07
C HIS A 130 -6.02 -1.95 -10.27
N THR A 131 -7.22 -2.08 -9.71
CA THR A 131 -7.97 -3.35 -9.69
C THR A 131 -9.46 -3.12 -9.66
N ASP A 132 -10.21 -3.89 -10.44
CA ASP A 132 -11.68 -3.94 -10.44
C ASP A 132 -12.25 -4.81 -9.30
N ASN A 133 -11.38 -5.47 -8.52
CA ASN A 133 -11.78 -6.44 -7.49
C ASN A 133 -11.80 -5.87 -6.06
N ASP A 134 -11.28 -4.66 -5.83
CA ASP A 134 -11.15 -4.08 -4.48
C ASP A 134 -11.20 -2.54 -4.50
N ASP A 135 -12.31 -1.97 -4.03
CA ASP A 135 -12.52 -0.52 -3.95
C ASP A 135 -11.96 0.10 -2.66
N TYR A 136 -11.43 -0.68 -1.72
CA TYR A 136 -10.88 -0.17 -0.48
C TYR A 136 -9.37 -0.05 -0.56
N TRP A 137 -8.66 -1.13 -0.88
CA TRP A 137 -7.21 -1.12 -1.02
C TRP A 137 -6.79 -0.57 -2.37
N GLY A 138 -7.54 -0.91 -3.42
CA GLY A 138 -7.37 -0.43 -4.79
C GLY A 138 -8.32 0.68 -5.20
N ASP A 139 -8.26 1.03 -6.48
CA ASP A 139 -9.01 2.13 -7.10
C ASP A 139 -10.33 1.70 -7.77
N GLY A 140 -10.73 0.44 -7.66
CA GLY A 140 -11.95 -0.08 -8.30
C GLY A 140 -11.87 -0.21 -9.82
N GLY A 141 -10.70 0.01 -10.44
CA GLY A 141 -10.48 -0.08 -11.89
C GLY A 141 -11.00 1.13 -12.68
N ASP A 142 -11.99 1.86 -12.15
CA ASP A 142 -12.51 3.11 -12.70
C ASP A 142 -11.99 4.36 -11.97
N GLY A 143 -11.22 4.18 -10.89
CA GLY A 143 -10.68 5.26 -10.07
C GLY A 143 -11.62 5.73 -8.94
N SER A 144 -12.78 5.10 -8.76
CA SER A 144 -13.75 5.45 -7.70
C SER A 144 -13.36 4.87 -6.33
N GLY A 145 -12.51 3.83 -6.31
CA GLY A 145 -11.99 3.21 -5.10
C GLY A 145 -11.09 4.13 -4.27
N GLN A 146 -10.88 3.76 -3.03
CA GLN A 146 -10.15 4.57 -2.05
C GLN A 146 -8.65 4.57 -2.28
N ASN A 147 -8.11 3.52 -2.91
CA ASN A 147 -6.69 3.30 -3.16
C ASN A 147 -5.86 3.45 -1.87
N MET A 148 -6.31 2.82 -0.78
CA MET A 148 -5.65 2.95 0.52
C MET A 148 -4.22 2.38 0.52
N LEU A 149 -3.93 1.33 -0.27
CA LEU A 149 -2.58 0.81 -0.37
C LEU A 149 -1.63 1.82 -1.04
N GLY A 150 -2.06 2.41 -2.16
CA GLY A 150 -1.31 3.45 -2.84
C GLY A 150 -1.03 4.67 -1.94
N ARG A 151 -2.03 5.10 -1.16
CA ARG A 151 -1.85 6.18 -0.17
C ARG A 151 -0.83 5.81 0.90
N ILE A 152 -0.87 4.59 1.44
CA ILE A 152 0.11 4.12 2.43
C ILE A 152 1.52 4.08 1.83
N LEU A 153 1.68 3.65 0.57
CA LEU A 153 2.97 3.67 -0.11
C LEU A 153 3.52 5.10 -0.26
N GLU A 154 2.65 6.07 -0.59
CA GLU A 154 3.02 7.49 -0.63
C GLU A 154 3.39 8.05 0.74
N GLU A 155 2.66 7.68 1.81
CA GLU A 155 2.99 8.04 3.19
C GLU A 155 4.36 7.48 3.61
N VAL A 156 4.60 6.19 3.34
CA VAL A 156 5.89 5.54 3.64
C VAL A 156 7.02 6.13 2.82
N ARG A 157 6.80 6.46 1.54
CA ARG A 157 7.77 7.17 0.70
C ARG A 157 8.16 8.51 1.31
N ALA A 158 7.18 9.30 1.76
CA ALA A 158 7.44 10.58 2.41
C ALA A 158 8.28 10.39 3.68
N GLN A 159 7.90 9.44 4.54
CA GLN A 159 8.66 9.13 5.76
C GLN A 159 10.12 8.74 5.44
N LEU A 160 10.33 7.82 4.50
CA LEU A 160 11.67 7.33 4.15
C LEU A 160 12.54 8.36 3.41
N SER A 161 11.94 9.45 2.91
CA SER A 161 12.66 10.55 2.27
C SER A 161 13.20 11.58 3.27
N GLU A 162 12.66 11.59 4.49
CA GLU A 162 13.10 12.44 5.60
C GLU A 162 14.18 11.77 6.47
N ASP A 163 14.31 10.44 6.37
CA ASP A 163 15.31 9.59 7.07
C ASP A 163 16.68 9.57 6.39
#